data_AF-A0A923EGL3-F1
#
_entry.id   AF-A0A923EGL3-F1
#
_cell.length_a   1.000
_cell.length_b   1.000
_cell.length_c   1.000
_cell.angle_alpha   90.00
_cell.angle_beta   90.00
_cell.angle_gamma   90.00
#
_symmetry.space_group_name_H-M   'P 1'
#
loop_
_entity.id
_entity.type
_entity.pdbx_description
1 polymer ?
#
loop_
_entity_poly.entity_id
_entity_poly.type
_entity_poly.pdbx_seq_one_letter_code
_entity_poly.pdbx_strand_id
1 'polypeptide(L)'
;MDKKANDTFAFDLENRLDDFFSNSLPLQDESPADEPPAPKTDFPLKDLKSTILSIDWEITDDALDAFIYQVDELVEPFEDDKVIHTLLRLLRSLGKYIRTHKSKAHPDTIKRIMAVYSALETSVINDELGQDEKEKMLLEEVRQFQWLKAKIIESKAPYLISDSQKRIKLGERAGIDAVIKAIEELKSLMATELGAIREELGQLRKK
;
A
#
# COMPACT_ATOMS: atom_id res chain seq x y z
N MET A 1 23.49 15.01 39.38
CA MET A 1 23.69 13.78 38.61
C MET A 1 22.35 13.56 37.92
N ASP A 2 22.13 13.72 36.61
CA ASP A 2 22.89 13.26 35.45
C ASP A 2 22.52 14.06 34.18
N LYS A 3 23.37 14.98 33.72
CA LYS A 3 23.21 15.65 32.40
C LYS A 3 24.46 15.61 31.52
N LYS A 4 25.59 15.11 32.04
CA LYS A 4 26.87 15.09 31.32
C LYS A 4 27.04 13.93 30.34
N ALA A 5 26.23 12.89 30.43
CA ALA A 5 26.36 11.71 29.56
C ALA A 5 25.69 11.88 28.19
N ASN A 6 24.61 12.67 28.11
CA ASN A 6 23.85 12.80 26.86
C ASN A 6 24.58 13.67 25.82
N ASP A 7 25.33 14.68 26.27
CA ASP A 7 26.11 15.55 25.39
C ASP A 7 27.33 14.82 24.79
N THR A 8 27.91 13.86 25.53
CA THR A 8 29.01 13.04 25.02
C THR A 8 28.56 12.13 23.88
N PHE A 9 27.36 11.54 23.97
CA PHE A 9 26.82 10.72 22.88
C PHE A 9 26.45 11.55 21.65
N ALA A 10 25.87 12.73 21.84
CA ALA A 10 25.51 13.61 20.73
C ALA A 10 26.76 14.09 19.97
N PHE A 11 27.80 14.51 20.70
CA PHE A 11 29.07 14.97 20.12
C PHE A 11 29.84 13.83 19.43
N ASP A 12 29.83 12.62 19.99
CA ASP A 12 30.49 11.45 19.40
C ASP A 12 29.77 10.97 18.14
N LEU A 13 28.43 11.08 18.09
CA LEU A 13 27.65 10.77 16.89
C LEU A 13 27.91 11.77 15.76
N GLU A 14 28.03 13.06 16.09
CA GLU A 14 28.26 14.12 15.11
C GLU A 14 29.66 14.02 14.48
N ASN A 15 30.70 13.78 15.28
CA ASN A 15 32.05 13.54 14.76
C ASN A 15 32.14 12.25 13.92
N ARG A 16 31.42 11.20 14.33
CA ARG A 16 31.43 9.92 13.59
C ARG A 16 30.66 9.99 12.27
N LEU A 17 29.64 10.86 12.18
CA LEU A 17 28.99 11.19 10.91
C LEU A 17 29.94 11.97 10.01
N ASP A 18 30.63 12.98 10.53
CA ASP A 18 31.56 13.81 9.75
C ASP A 18 32.73 12.99 9.19
N ASP A 19 33.28 12.05 9.97
CA ASP A 19 34.31 11.11 9.52
C ASP A 19 33.80 10.11 8.46
N PHE A 20 32.53 9.70 8.54
CA PHE A 20 31.93 8.76 7.59
C PHE A 20 31.66 9.42 6.23
N PHE A 21 31.24 10.68 6.23
CA PHE A 21 31.02 11.46 5.01
C PHE A 21 32.33 12.03 4.42
N SER A 22 33.34 12.30 5.25
CA SER A 22 34.66 12.74 4.78
C SER A 22 35.50 11.60 4.17
N ASN A 23 35.28 10.34 4.56
CA ASN A 23 36.03 9.18 4.04
C ASN A 23 35.37 8.47 2.84
N SER A 24 34.33 9.06 2.23
CA SER A 24 33.70 8.51 1.02
C SER A 24 34.28 9.05 -0.30
N LEU A 25 35.35 9.84 -0.25
CA LEU A 25 36.08 10.28 -1.44
C LEU A 25 37.59 10.13 -1.19
N PRO A 26 38.31 9.27 -1.92
CA PRO A 26 39.75 9.38 -1.95
C PRO A 26 40.11 10.74 -2.55
N LEU A 27 40.89 11.51 -1.79
CA LEU A 27 41.62 12.69 -2.26
C LEU A 27 42.42 12.28 -3.52
N GLN A 28 41.93 12.69 -4.70
CA GLN A 28 42.73 12.74 -5.90
C GLN A 28 43.44 14.09 -5.93
N ASP A 29 44.73 14.05 -5.60
CA ASP A 29 45.63 15.17 -5.75
C ASP A 29 46.63 14.77 -6.84
N GLU A 30 46.24 14.87 -8.12
CA GLU A 30 47.18 14.84 -9.27
C GLU A 30 46.70 15.76 -10.41
N SER A 31 47.42 16.87 -10.60
CA SER A 31 47.83 17.55 -11.86
C SER A 31 46.79 17.93 -12.96
N PRO A 32 46.91 19.11 -13.61
CA PRO A 32 46.00 19.54 -14.66
C PRO A 32 46.35 18.85 -15.98
N ALA A 33 45.65 17.78 -16.32
CA ALA A 33 45.71 17.18 -17.65
C ALA A 33 44.33 16.64 -18.03
N ASP A 34 43.80 17.18 -19.13
CA ASP A 34 42.68 16.68 -19.94
C ASP A 34 41.94 15.44 -19.40
N GLU A 35 40.85 15.67 -18.67
CA GLU A 35 39.76 14.71 -18.61
C GLU A 35 38.52 15.29 -19.30
N PRO A 36 37.87 14.51 -20.19
CA PRO A 36 36.72 14.95 -20.97
C PRO A 36 35.58 15.36 -20.02
N PRO A 37 34.75 16.34 -20.42
CA PRO A 37 33.73 16.89 -19.54
C PRO A 37 32.84 15.75 -19.04
N ALA A 38 32.80 15.58 -17.72
CA ALA A 38 31.80 14.77 -17.06
C ALA A 38 30.44 15.10 -17.70
N PRO A 39 29.70 14.11 -18.24
CA PRO A 39 28.43 14.40 -18.85
C PRO A 39 27.56 14.99 -17.75
N LYS A 40 27.16 16.25 -17.95
CA LYS A 40 26.14 16.91 -17.15
C LYS A 40 24.81 16.24 -17.46
N THR A 41 24.63 15.02 -16.97
CA THR A 41 23.32 14.40 -16.90
C THR A 41 22.71 14.84 -15.59
N ASP A 42 22.31 16.11 -15.55
CA ASP A 42 21.27 16.57 -14.64
C ASP A 42 20.00 15.81 -15.02
N PHE A 43 19.91 14.54 -14.57
CA PHE A 43 18.74 13.73 -14.82
C PHE A 43 17.57 14.44 -14.12
N PRO A 44 16.47 14.75 -14.82
CA PRO A 44 15.30 15.42 -14.24
C PRO A 44 14.68 14.64 -13.08
N LEU A 45 15.10 13.38 -12.89
CA LEU A 45 14.67 12.48 -11.83
C LEU A 45 15.44 12.64 -10.51
N LYS A 46 16.61 13.31 -10.49
CA LYS A 46 17.45 13.42 -9.29
C LYS A 46 16.74 14.16 -8.16
N ASP A 47 16.05 15.25 -8.48
CA ASP A 47 15.29 16.04 -7.52
C ASP A 47 14.10 15.24 -6.97
N LEU A 48 13.46 14.46 -7.84
CA LEU A 48 12.37 13.56 -7.46
C LEU A 48 12.86 12.47 -6.49
N LYS A 49 14.03 11.88 -6.75
CA LYS A 49 14.67 10.90 -5.86
C LYS A 49 14.95 11.48 -4.48
N SER A 50 15.50 12.69 -4.44
CA SER A 50 15.81 13.37 -3.19
C SER A 50 14.54 13.59 -2.36
N THR A 51 13.46 14.03 -3.02
CA THR A 51 12.18 14.27 -2.34
C THR A 51 11.54 12.98 -1.84
N ILE A 52 11.61 11.89 -2.61
CA ILE A 52 11.12 10.56 -2.18
C ILE A 52 11.87 10.08 -0.93
N LEU A 53 13.20 10.24 -0.90
CA LEU A 53 13.98 9.91 0.30
C LEU A 53 13.54 10.76 1.48
N SER A 54 13.39 12.08 1.32
CA SER A 54 12.87 12.94 2.39
C SER A 54 11.53 12.44 2.93
N ILE A 55 10.61 11.97 2.07
CA ILE A 55 9.31 11.40 2.49
C ILE A 55 9.48 10.08 3.27
N ASP A 56 10.48 9.26 2.95
CA ASP A 56 10.79 8.02 3.67
C ASP A 56 11.29 8.29 5.10
N TRP A 57 12.09 9.34 5.27
CA TRP A 57 12.59 9.79 6.58
C TRP A 57 11.49 10.49 7.40
N GLU A 58 10.76 11.42 6.78
CA GLU A 58 9.67 12.14 7.44
C GLU A 58 8.57 12.53 6.43
N ILE A 59 7.34 12.09 6.70
CA ILE A 59 6.18 12.47 5.89
C ILE A 59 5.73 13.88 6.28
N THR A 60 6.21 14.90 5.57
CA THR A 60 5.78 16.29 5.71
C THR A 60 4.88 16.75 4.54
N ASP A 61 4.00 17.72 4.80
CA ASP A 61 3.12 18.27 3.76
C ASP A 61 3.92 18.95 2.65
N ASP A 62 4.97 19.69 3.02
CA ASP A 62 5.84 20.41 2.09
C ASP A 62 6.59 19.44 1.16
N ALA A 63 7.12 18.33 1.70
CA ALA A 63 7.78 17.31 0.88
C ALA A 63 6.81 16.60 -0.07
N LEU A 64 5.57 16.35 0.37
CA LEU A 64 4.54 15.75 -0.49
C LEU A 64 4.07 16.70 -1.60
N ASP A 65 3.99 18.00 -1.31
CA ASP A 65 3.63 19.01 -2.30
C ASP A 65 4.77 19.22 -3.31
N ALA A 66 6.02 19.25 -2.86
CA ALA A 66 7.19 19.24 -3.73
C ALA A 66 7.23 17.98 -4.62
N PHE A 67 6.94 16.80 -4.06
CA PHE A 67 6.88 15.55 -4.81
C PHE A 67 5.81 15.58 -5.91
N ILE A 68 4.59 16.01 -5.57
CA ILE A 68 3.49 16.08 -6.55
C ILE A 68 3.82 17.11 -7.65
N TYR A 69 4.40 18.25 -7.27
CA TYR A 69 4.82 19.29 -8.22
C TYR A 69 5.88 18.75 -9.19
N GLN A 70 6.95 18.14 -8.68
CA GLN A 70 8.01 17.55 -9.50
C GLN A 70 7.46 16.46 -10.44
N VAL A 71 6.58 15.58 -9.96
CA VAL A 71 5.94 14.57 -10.82
C VAL A 71 5.13 15.20 -11.94
N ASP A 72 4.42 16.31 -11.67
CA ASP A 72 3.61 17.01 -12.68
C ASP A 72 4.51 17.75 -13.70
N GLU A 73 5.65 18.33 -13.28
CA GLU A 73 6.64 18.95 -14.18
C GLU A 73 7.33 17.92 -15.10
N LEU A 74 7.54 16.69 -14.61
CA LEU A 74 8.13 15.62 -15.39
C LEU A 74 7.18 15.04 -16.46
N VAL A 75 5.94 15.51 -16.57
CA VAL A 75 5.00 15.06 -17.61
C VAL A 75 5.34 15.64 -18.99
N GLU A 76 5.73 16.91 -19.05
CA GLU A 76 6.04 17.64 -20.29
C GLU A 76 7.26 17.06 -21.04
N PRO A 77 8.43 16.80 -20.42
CA PRO A 77 9.60 16.32 -21.14
C PRO A 77 9.49 14.88 -21.65
N PHE A 78 8.48 14.11 -21.21
CA PHE A 78 8.31 12.70 -21.57
C PHE A 78 7.00 12.41 -22.34
N GLU A 79 6.41 13.41 -23.01
CA GLU A 79 5.16 13.28 -23.80
C GLU A 79 5.11 12.11 -24.80
N ASP A 80 6.26 11.71 -25.34
CA ASP A 80 6.33 10.68 -26.37
C ASP A 80 6.19 9.24 -25.82
N ASP A 81 6.44 9.01 -24.52
CA ASP A 81 6.42 7.66 -23.92
C ASP A 81 5.21 7.45 -23.00
N LYS A 82 4.21 6.73 -23.51
CA LYS A 82 2.99 6.37 -22.78
C LYS A 82 3.24 5.57 -21.50
N VAL A 83 4.32 4.77 -21.46
CA VAL A 83 4.67 3.97 -20.30
C VAL A 83 5.13 4.88 -19.17
N ILE A 84 6.05 5.80 -19.48
CA ILE A 84 6.56 6.80 -18.54
C ILE A 84 5.42 7.66 -17.99
N HIS A 85 4.52 8.13 -18.85
CA HIS A 85 3.32 8.87 -18.42
C HIS A 85 2.46 8.11 -17.42
N THR A 86 2.31 6.80 -17.62
CA THR A 86 1.50 5.98 -16.72
C THR A 86 2.20 5.77 -15.38
N LEU A 87 3.53 5.60 -15.37
CA LEU A 87 4.33 5.55 -14.14
C LEU A 87 4.27 6.86 -13.35
N LEU A 88 4.39 8.01 -14.02
CA LEU A 88 4.24 9.33 -13.40
C LEU A 88 2.83 9.51 -12.82
N ARG A 89 1.78 9.08 -13.54
CA ARG A 89 0.41 9.11 -13.04
C ARG A 89 0.21 8.23 -11.79
N LEU A 90 0.86 7.07 -11.75
CA LEU A 90 0.88 6.18 -10.58
C LEU A 90 1.54 6.88 -9.38
N LEU A 91 2.75 7.44 -9.57
CA LEU A 91 3.46 8.21 -8.53
C LEU A 91 2.60 9.34 -7.99
N ARG A 92 1.98 10.13 -8.86
CA ARG A 92 1.07 11.21 -8.48
C ARG A 92 -0.10 10.72 -7.63
N SER A 93 -0.70 9.60 -8.01
CA SER A 93 -1.84 9.01 -7.27
C SER A 93 -1.44 8.55 -5.88
N LEU A 94 -0.24 7.97 -5.74
CA LEU A 94 0.32 7.52 -4.46
C LEU A 94 0.67 8.73 -3.58
N GLY A 95 1.31 9.76 -4.13
CA GLY A 95 1.61 11.01 -3.41
C GLY A 95 0.34 11.68 -2.87
N LYS A 96 -0.71 11.79 -3.69
CA LYS A 96 -2.01 12.33 -3.25
C LYS A 96 -2.66 11.49 -2.16
N TYR A 97 -2.53 10.17 -2.23
CA TYR A 97 -3.02 9.28 -1.18
C TYR A 97 -2.29 9.51 0.13
N ILE A 98 -0.95 9.60 0.12
CA ILE A 98 -0.17 9.91 1.33
C ILE A 98 -0.52 11.31 1.84
N ARG A 99 -0.71 12.32 0.99
CA ARG A 99 -1.13 13.66 1.43
C ARG A 99 -2.49 13.66 2.12
N THR A 100 -3.43 12.87 1.63
CA THR A 100 -4.80 12.79 2.19
C THR A 100 -4.81 12.03 3.52
N HIS A 101 -3.96 11.01 3.66
CA HIS A 101 -3.98 10.09 4.81
C HIS A 101 -2.84 10.34 5.83
N LYS A 102 -1.79 11.06 5.43
CA LYS A 102 -0.56 11.39 6.18
C LYS A 102 -0.04 10.24 7.03
N SER A 103 0.00 10.41 8.35
CA SER A 103 0.42 9.40 9.33
C SER A 103 -0.47 8.16 9.39
N LYS A 104 -1.65 8.18 8.77
CA LYS A 104 -2.55 7.02 8.63
C LYS A 104 -2.41 6.33 7.26
N ALA A 105 -1.49 6.77 6.41
CA ALA A 105 -1.21 6.09 5.15
C ALA A 105 -0.65 4.69 5.44
N HIS A 106 -0.97 3.74 4.55
CA HIS A 106 -0.47 2.37 4.70
C HIS A 106 1.06 2.37 4.50
N PRO A 107 1.87 1.73 5.36
CA PRO A 107 3.34 1.78 5.26
C PRO A 107 3.86 1.26 3.91
N ASP A 108 3.19 0.27 3.33
CA ASP A 108 3.52 -0.24 1.98
C ASP A 108 3.33 0.80 0.86
N THR A 109 2.69 1.95 1.10
CA THR A 109 2.53 3.01 0.08
C THR A 109 3.86 3.68 -0.26
N ILE A 110 4.72 3.94 0.73
CA ILE A 110 6.04 4.55 0.48
C ILE A 110 6.94 3.57 -0.27
N LYS A 111 6.97 2.30 0.17
CA LYS A 111 7.65 1.22 -0.57
C LYS A 111 7.19 1.15 -2.01
N ARG A 112 5.90 1.39 -2.25
CA ARG A 112 5.34 1.40 -3.58
C ARG A 112 5.80 2.59 -4.41
N ILE A 113 5.85 3.79 -3.84
CA ILE A 113 6.41 4.97 -4.51
C ILE A 113 7.85 4.70 -4.94
N MET A 114 8.67 4.12 -4.07
CA MET A 114 10.06 3.76 -4.40
C MET A 114 10.13 2.77 -5.56
N ALA A 115 9.32 1.70 -5.54
CA ALA A 115 9.30 0.70 -6.61
C ALA A 115 8.90 1.31 -7.97
N VAL A 116 7.85 2.13 -8.01
CA VAL A 116 7.41 2.82 -9.23
C VAL A 116 8.48 3.80 -9.71
N TYR A 117 9.15 4.53 -8.81
CA TYR A 117 10.25 5.42 -9.15
C TYR A 117 11.44 4.64 -9.73
N SER A 118 11.82 3.49 -9.15
CA SER A 118 12.90 2.66 -9.71
C SER A 118 12.57 2.13 -11.11
N ALA A 119 11.32 1.75 -11.36
CA ALA A 119 10.87 1.36 -12.69
C ALA A 119 10.93 2.53 -13.69
N LEU A 120 10.57 3.73 -13.25
CA LEU A 120 10.69 4.96 -14.03
C LEU A 120 12.16 5.30 -14.34
N GLU A 121 13.03 5.31 -13.33
CA GLU A 121 14.47 5.56 -13.47
C GLU A 121 15.11 4.56 -14.45
N THR A 122 14.76 3.27 -14.32
CA THR A 122 15.23 2.23 -15.24
C THR A 122 14.73 2.46 -16.67
N SER A 123 13.48 2.88 -16.84
CA SER A 123 12.88 3.12 -18.17
C SER A 123 13.43 4.36 -18.88
N VAL A 124 13.86 5.36 -18.11
CA VAL A 124 14.43 6.62 -18.62
C VAL A 124 15.93 6.48 -18.89
N ILE A 125 16.67 5.76 -18.04
CA ILE A 125 18.12 5.57 -18.21
C ILE A 125 18.42 4.53 -19.29
N ASN A 126 17.65 3.45 -19.36
CA ASN A 126 17.87 2.39 -20.34
C ASN A 126 16.95 2.59 -21.56
N ASP A 127 17.45 3.32 -22.55
CA ASP A 127 16.76 3.47 -23.84
C ASP A 127 16.83 2.19 -24.70
N GLU A 128 17.76 1.28 -24.37
CA GLU A 128 17.88 -0.05 -25.00
C GLU A 128 16.82 -1.06 -24.53
N LEU A 129 16.07 -0.73 -23.47
CA LEU A 129 14.99 -1.58 -22.98
C LEU A 129 13.83 -1.55 -23.97
N GLY A 130 13.52 -2.71 -24.56
CA GLY A 130 12.44 -2.81 -25.53
C GLY A 130 11.10 -2.34 -24.96
N GLN A 131 10.25 -1.76 -25.80
CA GLN A 131 8.92 -1.28 -25.42
C GLN A 131 8.12 -2.33 -24.64
N ASP A 132 8.25 -3.61 -25.03
CA ASP A 132 7.58 -4.74 -24.39
C ASP A 132 8.03 -4.99 -22.94
N GLU A 133 9.32 -4.76 -22.64
CA GLU A 133 9.86 -4.91 -21.28
C GLU A 133 9.43 -3.76 -20.38
N LYS A 134 9.42 -2.52 -20.91
CA LYS A 134 8.87 -1.34 -20.22
C LYS A 134 7.39 -1.54 -19.89
N GLU A 135 6.61 -2.06 -20.83
CA GLU A 135 5.19 -2.36 -20.63
C GLU A 135 4.97 -3.48 -19.60
N LYS A 136 5.79 -4.53 -19.61
CA LYS A 136 5.71 -5.61 -18.61
C LYS A 136 5.98 -5.09 -17.19
N MET A 137 7.00 -4.24 -17.02
CA MET A 137 7.28 -3.59 -15.73
C MET A 137 6.10 -2.70 -15.30
N LEU A 138 5.53 -1.93 -16.21
CA LEU A 138 4.34 -1.13 -15.92
C LEU A 138 3.16 -2.00 -15.48
N LEU A 139 2.92 -3.15 -16.12
CA LEU A 139 1.81 -4.05 -15.75
C LEU A 139 1.99 -4.62 -14.34
N GLU A 140 3.21 -5.00 -13.95
CA GLU A 140 3.53 -5.34 -12.55
C GLU A 140 3.29 -4.15 -11.63
N GLU A 141 3.71 -2.96 -12.06
CA GLU A 141 3.53 -1.71 -11.32
C GLU A 141 2.07 -1.20 -11.28
N VAL A 142 1.17 -1.73 -12.10
CA VAL A 142 -0.27 -1.49 -11.98
C VAL A 142 -0.90 -2.56 -11.09
N ARG A 143 -0.51 -3.82 -11.24
CA ARG A 143 -1.08 -4.94 -10.48
C ARG A 143 -0.86 -4.80 -8.98
N GLN A 144 0.37 -4.51 -8.58
CA GLN A 144 0.73 -4.37 -7.18
C GLN A 144 0.12 -3.08 -6.57
N PHE A 145 -0.13 -2.03 -7.38
CA PHE A 145 -0.90 -0.85 -6.97
C PHE A 145 -2.37 -1.21 -6.71
N GLN A 146 -2.99 -2.01 -7.58
CA GLN A 146 -4.35 -2.53 -7.36
C GLN A 146 -4.43 -3.41 -6.11
N TRP A 147 -3.42 -4.24 -5.86
CA TRP A 147 -3.33 -5.05 -4.65
C TRP A 147 -3.23 -4.19 -3.39
N LEU A 148 -2.38 -3.17 -3.39
CA LEU A 148 -2.28 -2.20 -2.30
C LEU A 148 -3.62 -1.48 -2.07
N LYS A 149 -4.30 -1.06 -3.15
CA LYS A 149 -5.62 -0.42 -3.06
C LYS A 149 -6.65 -1.35 -2.42
N ALA A 150 -6.68 -2.63 -2.80
CA ALA A 150 -7.56 -3.62 -2.19
C ALA A 150 -7.26 -3.79 -0.70
N LYS A 151 -5.97 -3.90 -0.33
CA LYS A 151 -5.52 -3.99 1.06
C LYS A 151 -5.90 -2.76 1.89
N ILE A 152 -5.78 -1.57 1.32
CA ILE A 152 -6.21 -0.32 1.96
C ILE A 152 -7.72 -0.34 2.23
N ILE A 153 -8.54 -0.74 1.24
CA ILE A 153 -10.00 -0.84 1.38
C ILE A 153 -10.37 -1.88 2.45
N GLU A 154 -9.73 -3.05 2.42
CA GLU A 154 -9.93 -4.11 3.41
C GLU A 154 -9.48 -3.68 4.81
N SER A 155 -8.39 -2.92 4.93
CA SER A 155 -7.89 -2.34 6.20
C SER A 155 -8.67 -1.12 6.69
N LYS A 156 -9.52 -0.52 5.83
CA LYS A 156 -10.52 0.49 6.20
C LYS A 156 -11.84 -0.16 6.64
N ALA A 157 -12.11 -1.37 6.18
CA ALA A 157 -13.23 -2.19 6.59
C ALA A 157 -13.18 -2.83 8.01
N PRO A 158 -12.09 -2.89 8.81
CA PRO A 158 -12.13 -3.48 10.15
C PRO A 158 -12.97 -2.66 11.12
N TYR A 159 -13.23 -1.37 10.83
CA TYR A 159 -14.08 -0.51 11.65
C TYR A 159 -15.56 -0.52 11.25
N LEU A 160 -15.97 -1.20 10.17
CA LEU A 160 -17.39 -1.46 9.88
C LEU A 160 -17.75 -2.95 9.94
N ILE A 161 -16.76 -3.83 9.95
CA ILE A 161 -16.97 -5.27 10.05
C ILE A 161 -17.20 -5.73 11.52
N SER A 162 -16.86 -4.93 12.54
CA SER A 162 -17.15 -5.29 13.94
C SER A 162 -18.65 -5.34 14.24
N ASP A 163 -19.47 -4.45 13.67
CA ASP A 163 -20.93 -4.51 13.82
C ASP A 163 -21.61 -5.41 12.77
N SER A 164 -21.04 -5.50 11.57
CA SER A 164 -21.65 -6.27 10.47
C SER A 164 -21.45 -7.78 10.62
N GLN A 165 -20.26 -8.26 11.02
CA GLN A 165 -20.06 -9.70 11.26
C GLN A 165 -20.70 -10.19 12.57
N LYS A 166 -20.89 -9.31 13.57
CA LYS A 166 -21.70 -9.64 14.75
C LYS A 166 -23.18 -9.75 14.39
N ARG A 167 -23.71 -8.88 13.52
CA ARG A 167 -25.10 -8.96 13.05
C ARG A 167 -25.35 -10.11 12.07
N ILE A 168 -24.41 -10.44 11.18
CA ILE A 168 -24.58 -11.57 10.24
C ILE A 168 -24.50 -12.91 10.99
N LYS A 169 -23.55 -13.10 11.92
CA LYS A 169 -23.49 -14.33 12.75
C LYS A 169 -24.65 -14.45 13.74
N LEU A 170 -25.19 -13.33 14.24
CA LEU A 170 -26.36 -13.34 15.12
C LEU A 170 -27.66 -13.59 14.33
N GLY A 171 -27.76 -13.07 13.10
CA GLY A 171 -28.87 -13.31 12.18
C GLY A 171 -28.92 -14.76 11.66
N GLU A 172 -27.77 -15.36 11.34
CA GLU A 172 -27.69 -16.79 10.98
C GLU A 172 -28.05 -17.71 12.15
N ARG A 173 -27.56 -17.43 13.37
CA ARG A 173 -27.96 -18.21 14.56
C ARG A 173 -29.44 -18.07 14.89
N ALA A 174 -30.00 -16.86 14.79
CA ALA A 174 -31.42 -16.63 15.00
C ALA A 174 -32.28 -17.33 13.91
N GLY A 175 -31.81 -17.34 12.67
CA GLY A 175 -32.44 -18.09 11.57
C GLY A 175 -32.40 -19.60 11.80
N ILE A 176 -31.25 -20.14 12.22
CA ILE A 176 -31.10 -21.57 12.52
C ILE A 176 -31.97 -21.97 13.73
N ASP A 177 -32.01 -21.16 14.80
CA ASP A 177 -32.85 -21.43 15.97
C ASP A 177 -34.35 -21.34 15.64
N ALA A 178 -34.76 -20.39 14.79
CA ALA A 178 -36.14 -20.31 14.31
C ALA A 178 -36.53 -21.53 13.46
N VAL A 179 -35.62 -22.02 12.62
CA VAL A 179 -35.83 -23.24 11.83
C VAL A 179 -35.90 -24.47 12.74
N ILE A 180 -35.04 -24.58 13.76
CA ILE A 180 -35.07 -25.68 14.72
C ILE A 180 -36.40 -25.68 15.50
N LYS A 181 -36.85 -24.51 15.96
CA LYS A 181 -38.13 -24.37 16.68
C LYS A 181 -39.33 -24.74 15.80
N ALA A 182 -39.33 -24.31 14.53
CA ALA A 182 -40.37 -24.69 13.57
C ALA A 182 -40.39 -26.21 13.31
N ILE A 183 -39.22 -26.86 13.27
CA ILE A 183 -39.12 -28.32 13.14
C ILE A 183 -39.68 -29.03 14.38
N GLU A 184 -39.45 -28.51 15.59
CA GLU A 184 -40.01 -29.08 16.81
C GLU A 184 -41.54 -28.92 16.90
N GLU A 185 -42.06 -27.75 16.54
CA GLU A 185 -43.51 -27.50 16.48
C GLU A 185 -44.17 -28.43 15.45
N LEU A 186 -43.57 -28.61 14.28
CA LEU A 186 -44.07 -29.53 13.25
C LEU A 186 -44.05 -30.99 13.73
N LYS A 187 -43.00 -31.42 14.44
CA LYS A 187 -42.93 -32.76 15.03
C LYS A 187 -44.02 -33.00 16.07
N SER A 188 -44.32 -32.00 16.90
CA SER A 188 -45.38 -32.08 17.91
C SER A 188 -46.77 -32.20 17.26
N LEU A 189 -47.04 -31.40 16.23
CA LEU A 189 -48.29 -31.49 15.47
C LEU A 189 -48.42 -32.86 14.77
N MET A 190 -47.36 -33.37 14.16
CA MET A 190 -47.41 -34.70 13.54
C MET A 190 -47.65 -35.82 14.56
N ALA A 191 -47.06 -35.73 15.76
CA ALA A 191 -47.26 -36.73 16.80
C ALA A 191 -48.70 -36.74 17.33
N THR A 192 -49.32 -35.57 17.45
CA THR A 192 -50.71 -35.43 17.91
C THR A 192 -51.70 -35.94 16.85
N GLU A 193 -51.51 -35.57 15.58
CA GLU A 193 -52.32 -36.07 14.47
C GLU A 193 -52.19 -37.58 14.27
N LEU A 194 -50.97 -38.14 14.32
CA LEU A 194 -50.77 -39.59 14.23
C LEU A 194 -51.37 -40.34 15.43
N GLY A 195 -51.38 -39.72 16.62
CA GLY A 195 -52.05 -40.24 17.80
C GLY A 195 -53.57 -40.32 17.62
N ALA A 196 -54.18 -39.24 17.13
CA ALA A 196 -55.61 -39.16 16.85
C ALA A 196 -56.03 -40.20 15.80
N ILE A 197 -55.28 -40.32 14.70
CA ILE A 197 -55.53 -41.33 13.65
C ILE A 197 -55.42 -42.76 14.20
N ARG A 198 -54.47 -43.01 15.10
CA ARG A 198 -54.31 -44.34 15.74
C ARG A 198 -55.47 -44.67 16.68
N GLU A 199 -56.00 -43.69 17.41
CA GLU A 199 -57.21 -43.89 18.23
C GLU A 199 -58.45 -44.12 17.38
N GLU A 200 -58.66 -43.36 16.31
CA GLU A 200 -59.80 -43.56 15.39
C GLU A 200 -59.76 -44.93 14.70
N LEU A 201 -58.60 -45.38 14.23
CA LEU A 201 -58.42 -46.74 13.69
C LEU A 201 -58.66 -47.83 14.77
N GLY A 202 -58.34 -47.54 16.03
CA GLY A 202 -58.62 -48.44 17.15
C GLY A 202 -60.11 -48.56 17.48
N GLN A 203 -60.87 -47.48 17.31
CA GLN A 203 -62.33 -47.46 17.50
C GLN A 203 -63.07 -48.11 16.33
N LEU A 204 -62.62 -47.93 15.09
CA LEU A 204 -63.15 -48.59 13.90
C LEU A 204 -62.95 -50.11 13.91
N ARG A 205 -61.97 -50.63 14.65
CA ARG A 205 -61.68 -52.07 14.78
C ARG A 205 -62.42 -52.76 15.93
N LYS A 206 -63.12 -52.00 16.78
CA LYS A 206 -63.94 -52.51 17.91
C LYS A 206 -65.45 -52.50 17.64
N LYS A 207 -65.86 -52.14 16.43
CA LYS A 207 -67.24 -52.19 15.95
C LYS A 207 -67.35 -53.30 14.90
#